data_AF-A0A2E3UPN9-F1
#
_entry.id   AF-A0A2E3UPN9-F1
#
_cell.length_a   1.000
_cell.length_b   1.000
_cell.length_c   1.000
_cell.angle_alpha   90.00
_cell.angle_beta   90.00
_cell.angle_gamma   90.00
#
_symmetry.space_group_name_H-M   'P 1'
#
loop_
_entity.id
_entity.type
_entity.pdbx_description
1 polymer ?
#
loop_
_entity_poly.entity_id
_entity_poly.type
_entity_poly.pdbx_seq_one_letter_code
_entity_poly.pdbx_strand_id
1 'polypeptide(L)'
;MGITEAGGLRTGTVKSAIGLGALLMEGIGDTIRVSLAADPVEEVKVGFDILKSLRLRHKGVNLVACPSCSRQNFDVISVVNELESRLQDITTHIDVAVIGCIVNGPGEAKVAEIGLTGASPNNLVYLEGVPDHKISNNNLVDELEAMVRERVTAKQLAEKDLIASG
;
A
#
# COMPACT_ATOMS: atom_id res chain seq x y z
N MET A 1 -7.07 -18.97 -14.05
CA MET A 1 -7.39 -17.99 -15.11
C MET A 1 -6.16 -17.14 -15.41
N GLY A 2 -6.04 -16.60 -16.62
CA GLY A 2 -4.91 -15.77 -17.00
C GLY A 2 -5.13 -15.14 -18.38
N ILE A 3 -4.56 -13.96 -18.60
CA ILE A 3 -4.50 -13.35 -19.93
C ILE A 3 -3.15 -13.73 -20.53
N THR A 4 -3.16 -14.54 -21.58
CA THR A 4 -1.94 -14.91 -22.30
C THR A 4 -1.45 -13.74 -23.14
N GLU A 5 -0.13 -13.62 -23.33
CA GLU A 5 0.49 -12.65 -24.24
C GLU A 5 0.09 -11.19 -23.96
N ALA A 6 -0.01 -10.80 -22.68
CA ALA A 6 -0.50 -9.47 -22.32
C ALA A 6 0.41 -8.33 -22.81
N GLY A 7 1.71 -8.60 -23.00
CA GLY A 7 2.72 -7.66 -23.50
C GLY A 7 3.75 -7.30 -22.44
N GLY A 8 4.51 -6.23 -22.66
CA GLY A 8 5.52 -5.75 -21.70
C GLY A 8 4.89 -5.23 -20.40
N LEU A 9 5.72 -4.97 -19.38
CA LEU A 9 5.31 -4.67 -18.00
C LEU A 9 4.09 -3.74 -17.90
N ARG A 10 4.17 -2.51 -18.44
CA ARG A 10 3.08 -1.53 -18.32
C ARG A 10 1.81 -1.93 -19.05
N THR A 11 1.89 -2.25 -20.34
CA THR A 11 0.69 -2.56 -21.16
C THR A 11 0.07 -3.89 -20.79
N GLY A 12 0.90 -4.89 -20.47
CA GLY A 12 0.47 -6.19 -20.00
C GLY A 12 -0.20 -6.14 -18.62
N THR A 13 0.30 -5.31 -17.71
CA THR A 13 -0.36 -5.05 -16.42
C THR A 13 -1.77 -4.51 -16.62
N VAL A 14 -1.94 -3.48 -17.45
CA VAL A 14 -3.25 -2.87 -17.72
C VAL A 14 -4.22 -3.88 -18.34
N LYS A 15 -3.79 -4.63 -19.37
CA LYS A 15 -4.65 -5.65 -20.00
C LYS A 15 -5.05 -6.76 -19.03
N SER A 16 -4.08 -7.24 -18.24
CA SER A 16 -4.31 -8.30 -17.26
C SER A 16 -5.27 -7.83 -16.17
N ALA A 17 -5.10 -6.62 -15.64
CA ALA A 17 -5.97 -6.04 -14.63
C ALA A 17 -7.41 -5.88 -15.12
N ILE A 18 -7.62 -5.41 -16.37
CA ILE A 18 -8.96 -5.30 -16.96
C ILE A 18 -9.60 -6.68 -17.17
N GLY A 19 -8.88 -7.60 -17.83
CA GLY A 19 -9.43 -8.90 -18.19
C GLY A 19 -9.70 -9.80 -16.98
N LEU A 20 -8.75 -9.88 -16.05
CA LEU A 20 -8.93 -10.64 -14.81
C LEU A 20 -9.91 -9.94 -13.88
N GLY A 21 -9.82 -8.61 -13.75
CA GLY A 21 -10.67 -7.84 -12.84
C GLY A 21 -12.16 -8.00 -13.15
N ALA A 22 -12.55 -7.98 -14.43
CA ALA A 22 -13.94 -8.18 -14.84
C ALA A 22 -14.51 -9.53 -14.34
N LEU A 23 -13.79 -10.63 -14.56
CA LEU A 23 -14.22 -11.97 -14.14
C LEU A 23 -14.19 -12.12 -12.61
N LEU A 24 -13.15 -11.60 -11.96
CA LEU A 24 -13.00 -11.68 -10.50
C LEU A 24 -14.11 -10.89 -9.76
N MET A 25 -14.55 -9.75 -10.30
CA MET A 25 -15.68 -9.00 -9.76
C MET A 25 -17.02 -9.75 -9.86
N GLU A 26 -17.14 -10.67 -10.82
CA GLU A 26 -18.29 -11.57 -10.95
C GLU A 26 -18.15 -12.83 -10.06
N GLY A 27 -17.08 -12.93 -9.27
CA GLY A 27 -16.80 -14.09 -8.42
C GLY A 27 -16.25 -15.30 -9.17
N ILE A 28 -15.74 -15.10 -10.40
CA ILE A 28 -15.20 -16.18 -11.22
C ILE A 28 -13.69 -16.27 -11.03
N GLY A 29 -13.20 -17.44 -10.64
CA GLY A 29 -11.79 -17.81 -10.68
C GLY A 29 -11.14 -18.07 -9.32
N ASP A 30 -10.65 -19.30 -9.14
CA ASP A 30 -10.01 -19.74 -7.90
C ASP A 30 -8.50 -19.48 -7.86
N THR A 31 -7.88 -19.32 -9.04
CA THR A 31 -6.46 -19.04 -9.19
C THR A 31 -6.21 -18.15 -10.40
N ILE A 32 -5.26 -17.24 -10.31
CA ILE A 32 -4.87 -16.35 -11.40
C ILE A 32 -3.39 -16.48 -11.75
N ARG A 33 -3.06 -16.22 -13.02
CA ARG A 33 -1.71 -16.03 -13.51
C ARG A 33 -1.69 -14.80 -14.40
N VAL A 34 -0.77 -13.88 -14.12
CA VAL A 34 -0.45 -12.75 -14.99
C VAL A 34 0.66 -13.22 -15.96
N SER A 35 0.62 -12.81 -17.23
CA SER A 35 1.63 -13.21 -18.22
C SER A 35 2.21 -11.99 -18.91
N LEU A 36 3.41 -11.59 -18.47
CA LEU A 36 4.10 -10.39 -18.91
C LEU A 36 5.40 -10.76 -19.65
N ALA A 37 5.75 -9.98 -20.67
CA ALA A 37 7.10 -9.99 -21.22
C ALA A 37 8.02 -9.14 -20.34
N ALA A 38 8.23 -9.59 -19.09
CA ALA A 38 9.03 -8.94 -18.04
C ALA A 38 9.62 -9.99 -17.09
N ASP A 39 10.30 -9.56 -16.03
CA ASP A 39 10.75 -10.47 -14.98
C ASP A 39 9.53 -11.20 -14.35
N PRO A 40 9.57 -12.54 -14.17
CA PRO A 40 8.47 -13.29 -13.56
C PRO A 40 8.06 -12.81 -12.17
N VAL A 41 8.97 -12.18 -11.42
CA VAL A 41 8.66 -11.56 -10.12
C VAL A 41 7.61 -10.46 -10.27
N GLU A 42 7.65 -9.69 -11.37
CA GLU A 42 6.66 -8.65 -11.65
C GLU A 42 5.27 -9.24 -11.95
N GLU A 43 5.19 -10.42 -12.57
CA GLU A 43 3.91 -11.13 -12.76
C GLU A 43 3.25 -11.44 -11.41
N VAL A 44 4.05 -11.87 -10.42
CA VAL A 44 3.56 -12.18 -9.07
C VAL A 44 3.11 -10.91 -8.35
N LYS A 45 3.90 -9.83 -8.39
CA LYS A 45 3.55 -8.54 -7.78
C LYS A 45 2.23 -8.01 -8.34
N VAL A 46 2.11 -7.92 -9.67
CA VAL A 46 0.89 -7.48 -10.35
C VAL A 46 -0.31 -8.35 -10.00
N GLY A 47 -0.12 -9.67 -9.91
CA GLY A 47 -1.18 -10.59 -9.50
C GLY A 47 -1.72 -10.28 -8.10
N PHE A 48 -0.84 -10.04 -7.13
CA PHE A 48 -1.24 -9.61 -5.79
C PHE A 48 -1.89 -8.23 -5.80
N ASP A 49 -1.39 -7.28 -6.58
CA ASP A 49 -1.94 -5.93 -6.67
C ASP A 49 -3.36 -5.92 -7.25
N ILE A 50 -3.65 -6.76 -8.25
CA ILE A 50 -5.02 -6.94 -8.79
C ILE A 50 -5.96 -7.45 -7.69
N LEU A 51 -5.57 -8.52 -6.99
CA LEU A 51 -6.42 -9.11 -5.94
C LEU A 51 -6.62 -8.16 -4.76
N LYS A 52 -5.61 -7.37 -4.42
CA LYS A 52 -5.64 -6.35 -3.37
C LYS A 52 -6.53 -5.18 -3.73
N SER A 53 -6.45 -4.70 -4.97
CA SER A 53 -7.31 -3.64 -5.49
C SER A 53 -8.80 -4.02 -5.45
N LEU A 54 -9.09 -5.31 -5.63
CA LEU A 54 -10.45 -5.88 -5.54
C LEU A 54 -10.85 -6.32 -4.13
N ARG A 55 -9.97 -6.13 -3.13
CA ARG A 55 -10.18 -6.59 -1.73
C ARG A 55 -10.46 -8.09 -1.61
N LEU A 56 -9.91 -8.89 -2.52
CA LEU A 56 -10.02 -10.35 -2.51
C LEU A 56 -8.87 -11.00 -1.74
N ARG A 57 -7.71 -10.36 -1.71
CA ARG A 57 -6.55 -10.79 -0.92
C ARG A 57 -5.83 -9.58 -0.36
N HIS A 58 -5.44 -9.68 0.90
CA HIS A 58 -4.74 -8.63 1.62
C HIS A 58 -3.36 -9.16 2.03
N LYS A 59 -2.33 -8.80 1.27
CA LYS A 59 -0.94 -9.16 1.54
C LYS A 59 -0.06 -7.92 1.44
N GLY A 60 0.80 -7.75 2.43
CA GLY A 60 1.77 -6.66 2.52
C GLY A 60 1.16 -5.28 2.73
N VAL A 61 2.01 -4.26 2.59
CA VAL A 61 1.66 -2.86 2.85
C VAL A 61 0.82 -2.30 1.71
N ASN A 62 -0.37 -1.78 2.02
CA ASN A 62 -1.21 -1.01 1.11
C ASN A 62 -0.93 0.49 1.28
N LEU A 63 -0.08 1.03 0.41
CA LEU A 63 0.25 2.45 0.41
C LEU A 63 -0.79 3.23 -0.42
N VAL A 64 -1.59 4.05 0.25
CA VAL A 64 -2.51 5.00 -0.36
C VAL A 64 -1.86 6.36 -0.36
N ALA A 65 -1.62 6.93 -1.54
CA ALA A 65 -0.97 8.22 -1.67
C ALA A 65 -1.78 9.20 -2.49
N CYS A 66 -1.66 10.50 -2.19
CA CYS A 66 -2.20 11.53 -3.06
C CYS A 66 -1.27 11.75 -4.27
N PRO A 67 -1.79 12.23 -5.42
CA PRO A 67 -0.93 12.70 -6.49
C PRO A 67 -0.09 13.90 -6.03
N SER A 68 1.01 14.18 -6.73
CA SER A 68 1.76 15.41 -6.51
C SER A 68 0.93 16.61 -6.97
N CYS A 69 0.94 17.68 -6.17
CA CYS A 69 0.30 18.94 -6.49
C CYS A 69 1.02 20.10 -5.79
N SER A 70 0.67 21.35 -6.13
CA SER A 70 1.31 22.54 -5.55
C SER A 70 1.07 22.75 -4.05
N ARG A 71 0.14 21.99 -3.45
CA ARG A 71 -0.19 22.07 -2.02
C ARG A 71 0.65 21.15 -1.15
N GLN A 72 1.54 20.35 -1.73
CA GLN A 72 2.31 19.37 -0.98
C GLN A 72 3.37 20.04 -0.09
N ASN A 73 3.46 19.59 1.17
CA ASN A 73 4.43 20.04 2.16
C ASN A 73 5.76 19.29 2.10
N PHE A 74 5.79 18.16 1.39
CA PHE A 74 6.96 17.32 1.12
C PHE A 74 6.81 16.68 -0.26
N ASP A 75 7.89 16.11 -0.79
CA ASP A 75 7.85 15.38 -2.05
C ASP A 75 7.17 14.02 -1.86
N VAL A 76 5.87 13.95 -2.15
CA VAL A 76 5.08 12.73 -1.98
C VAL A 76 5.60 11.60 -2.87
N ILE A 77 6.04 11.90 -4.09
CA ILE A 77 6.51 10.89 -5.04
C ILE A 77 7.77 10.23 -4.51
N SER A 78 8.74 11.03 -4.05
CA SER A 78 9.98 10.50 -3.49
C SER A 78 9.71 9.62 -2.27
N VAL A 79 8.86 10.09 -1.35
CA VAL A 79 8.53 9.37 -0.11
C VAL A 79 7.84 8.04 -0.40
N VAL A 80 6.84 8.03 -1.30
CA VAL A 80 6.09 6.82 -1.65
C VAL A 80 7.00 5.80 -2.32
N ASN A 81 7.80 6.20 -3.31
CA ASN A 81 8.73 5.29 -3.99
C ASN A 81 9.73 4.66 -3.01
N GLU A 82 10.22 5.45 -2.05
CA GLU A 82 11.16 4.96 -1.05
C GLU A 82 10.50 3.98 -0.07
N LEU A 83 9.31 4.30 0.44
CA LEU A 83 8.54 3.39 1.28
C LEU A 83 8.14 2.10 0.55
N GLU A 84 7.70 2.20 -0.71
CA GLU A 84 7.39 1.03 -1.55
C GLU A 84 8.59 0.12 -1.72
N SER A 85 9.81 0.67 -1.86
CA SER A 85 11.05 -0.09 -1.96
C SER A 85 11.44 -0.74 -0.63
N ARG A 86 11.36 0.01 0.47
CA ARG A 86 11.81 -0.44 1.80
C ARG A 86 10.86 -1.44 2.46
N LEU A 87 9.58 -1.45 2.09
CA LEU A 87 8.55 -2.27 2.73
C LEU A 87 8.14 -3.51 1.91
N GLN A 88 8.85 -3.84 0.83
CA GLN A 88 8.53 -5.01 -0.04
C GLN A 88 8.63 -6.35 0.69
N ASP A 89 9.41 -6.42 1.76
CA ASP A 89 9.61 -7.63 2.57
C ASP A 89 8.40 -7.94 3.46
N ILE A 90 7.53 -6.95 3.71
CA ILE A 90 6.39 -7.10 4.61
C ILE A 90 5.26 -7.86 3.91
N THR A 91 4.84 -8.96 4.53
CA THR A 91 3.75 -9.81 4.05
C THR A 91 2.46 -9.62 4.84
N THR A 92 2.56 -9.17 6.09
CA THR A 92 1.42 -8.81 6.93
C THR A 92 0.68 -7.64 6.31
N HIS A 93 -0.66 -7.74 6.25
CA HIS A 93 -1.47 -6.67 5.73
C HIS A 93 -1.48 -5.46 6.68
N ILE A 94 -1.18 -4.29 6.12
CA ILE A 94 -1.31 -3.01 6.80
C ILE A 94 -1.68 -1.89 5.82
N ASP A 95 -2.61 -1.03 6.20
CA ASP A 95 -3.01 0.15 5.42
C ASP A 95 -2.24 1.39 5.88
N VAL A 96 -1.55 2.05 4.94
CA VAL A 96 -0.72 3.23 5.19
C VAL A 96 -1.11 4.35 4.24
N ALA A 97 -1.46 5.54 4.76
CA ALA A 97 -1.81 6.71 3.96
C ALA A 97 -0.69 7.75 3.97
N VAL A 98 -0.26 8.23 2.80
CA VAL A 98 0.77 9.28 2.63
C VAL A 98 0.19 10.44 1.83
N ILE A 99 -0.24 11.48 2.53
CA ILE A 99 -0.95 12.62 1.92
C ILE A 99 -0.15 13.90 2.11
N GLY A 100 0.23 14.54 1.01
CA GLY A 100 1.12 15.70 1.03
C GLY A 100 0.54 16.98 1.61
N CYS A 101 -0.75 17.07 1.92
CA CYS A 101 -1.37 18.32 2.37
C CYS A 101 -2.50 18.12 3.38
N ILE A 102 -2.82 19.18 4.12
CA ILE A 102 -3.86 19.19 5.16
C ILE A 102 -5.30 19.14 4.62
N VAL A 103 -5.51 19.40 3.32
CA VAL A 103 -6.86 19.51 2.75
C VAL A 103 -7.55 18.15 2.75
N ASN A 104 -6.88 17.16 2.17
CA ASN A 104 -7.37 15.79 2.14
C ASN A 104 -6.78 15.01 3.32
N GLY A 105 -5.51 15.24 3.68
CA GLY A 105 -4.76 14.41 4.63
C GLY A 105 -5.53 13.86 5.85
N PRO A 106 -6.26 14.68 6.63
CA PRO A 106 -6.98 14.20 7.79
C PRO A 106 -8.08 13.17 7.50
N GLY A 107 -8.72 13.22 6.33
CA GLY A 107 -9.77 12.28 5.95
C GLY A 107 -9.18 10.91 5.62
N GLU A 108 -8.20 10.89 4.72
CA GLU A 108 -7.51 9.70 4.26
C GLU A 108 -6.64 9.07 5.36
N ALA A 109 -6.02 9.86 6.23
CA ALA A 109 -5.23 9.37 7.36
C ALA A 109 -6.09 8.74 8.47
N LYS A 110 -7.38 9.10 8.56
CA LYS A 110 -8.31 8.55 9.55
C LYS A 110 -8.76 7.13 9.27
N VAL A 111 -8.71 6.72 8.01
CA VAL A 111 -9.16 5.39 7.57
C VAL A 111 -8.01 4.40 7.41
N ALA A 112 -6.78 4.85 7.60
CA ALA A 112 -5.58 4.03 7.57
C ALA A 112 -5.11 3.69 9.00
N GLU A 113 -4.34 2.61 9.13
CA GLU A 113 -3.72 2.24 10.41
C GLU A 113 -2.58 3.19 10.75
N ILE A 114 -1.84 3.62 9.73
CA ILE A 114 -0.82 4.66 9.83
C ILE A 114 -1.10 5.71 8.76
N GLY A 115 -1.22 6.96 9.15
CA GLY A 115 -1.50 8.06 8.22
C GLY A 115 -0.52 9.21 8.39
N LEU A 116 -0.05 9.77 7.28
CA LEU A 116 0.75 10.99 7.24
C LEU A 116 -0.03 12.09 6.51
N THR A 117 -0.16 13.23 7.17
CA THR A 117 -0.72 14.45 6.60
C THR A 117 0.31 15.55 6.53
N GLY A 118 0.57 16.06 5.34
CA GLY A 118 1.44 17.20 5.12
C GLY A 118 0.90 18.46 5.78
N ALA A 119 1.70 19.06 6.64
CA ALA A 119 1.34 20.26 7.39
C ALA A 119 2.59 21.14 7.64
N SER A 120 2.35 22.42 7.90
CA SER A 120 3.41 23.38 8.22
C SER A 120 3.30 23.79 9.69
N PRO A 121 4.41 23.89 10.44
CA PRO A 121 5.80 23.66 10.02
C PRO A 121 6.22 22.19 9.93
N ASN A 122 5.43 21.28 10.53
CA ASN A 122 5.71 19.85 10.58
C ASN A 122 4.47 19.06 10.18
N ASN A 123 4.69 17.87 9.62
CA ASN A 123 3.64 16.96 9.19
C ASN A 123 3.00 16.27 10.39
N LEU A 124 1.74 15.90 10.27
CA LEU A 124 0.99 15.26 11.34
C LEU A 124 0.79 13.78 11.04
N VAL A 125 1.19 12.95 12.00
CA VAL A 125 1.02 11.50 11.97
C VAL A 125 -0.30 11.13 12.65
N TYR A 126 -0.94 10.10 12.11
CA TYR A 126 -2.14 9.47 12.62
C TYR A 126 -1.86 7.98 12.86
N LEU A 127 -2.34 7.48 13.99
CA LEU A 127 -2.32 6.07 14.35
C LEU A 127 -3.77 5.62 14.60
N GLU A 128 -4.23 4.61 13.86
CA GLU A 128 -5.61 4.10 13.94
C GLU A 128 -6.65 5.24 13.84
N GLY A 129 -6.34 6.21 12.99
CA GLY A 129 -7.12 7.43 12.74
C GLY A 129 -7.14 8.49 13.84
N VAL A 130 -6.32 8.37 14.89
CA VAL A 130 -6.15 9.40 15.91
C VAL A 130 -4.85 10.18 15.65
N PRO A 131 -4.86 11.53 15.69
CA PRO A 131 -3.63 12.31 15.65
C PRO A 131 -2.68 11.92 16.79
N ASP A 132 -1.43 11.62 16.47
CA ASP A 132 -0.45 11.14 17.44
C ASP A 132 0.65 12.17 17.69
N HIS A 133 1.63 12.29 16.79
CA HIS A 133 2.73 13.25 16.89
C HIS A 133 3.03 13.94 15.56
N LYS A 134 3.95 14.91 15.59
CA LYS A 134 4.40 15.65 14.40
C LYS A 134 5.79 15.23 14.01
N ILE A 135 6.01 15.08 12.70
CA ILE A 135 7.28 14.65 12.12
C ILE A 135 7.81 15.70 11.14
N SER A 136 9.13 15.87 11.12
CA SER A 136 9.80 16.79 10.20
C SER A 136 10.10 16.12 8.86
N ASN A 137 10.36 16.90 7.82
CA ASN A 137 10.67 16.36 6.49
C ASN A 137 12.01 15.58 6.44
N ASN A 138 12.94 15.82 7.37
CA ASN A 138 14.30 15.25 7.28
C ASN A 138 14.35 13.75 7.57
N ASN A 139 13.49 13.25 8.46
CA ASN A 139 13.49 11.86 8.92
C ASN A 139 12.18 11.13 8.55
N LEU A 140 11.42 11.69 7.63
CA LEU A 140 10.03 11.32 7.39
C LEU A 140 9.86 9.86 6.96
N VAL A 141 10.72 9.39 6.05
CA VAL A 141 10.67 8.02 5.55
C VAL A 141 11.10 7.03 6.62
N ASP A 142 12.17 7.34 7.36
CA ASP A 142 12.71 6.47 8.40
C ASP A 142 11.72 6.31 9.56
N GLU A 143 11.07 7.40 9.98
CA GLU A 143 10.06 7.37 11.04
C GLU A 143 8.82 6.58 10.60
N LEU A 144 8.33 6.79 9.37
CA LEU A 144 7.19 6.02 8.84
C LEU A 144 7.52 4.53 8.68
N GLU A 145 8.70 4.18 8.19
CA GLU A 145 9.13 2.78 8.10
C GLU A 145 9.15 2.12 9.48
N ALA A 146 9.74 2.79 10.48
CA ALA A 146 9.80 2.27 11.84
C ALA A 146 8.41 2.00 12.41
N MET A 147 7.49 2.96 12.25
CA MET A 147 6.10 2.82 12.67
C MET A 147 5.39 1.64 12.00
N VAL A 148 5.56 1.48 10.67
CA VAL A 148 4.98 0.36 9.93
C VAL A 148 5.50 -0.97 10.46
N ARG A 149 6.82 -1.10 10.66
CA ARG A 149 7.44 -2.33 11.17
C ARG A 149 7.02 -2.66 12.60
N GLU A 150 6.88 -1.65 13.46
CA GLU A 150 6.36 -1.82 14.83
C GLU A 150 4.93 -2.35 14.80
N ARG A 151 4.04 -1.73 14.01
CA ARG A 151 2.65 -2.14 13.88
C ARG A 151 2.50 -3.56 13.31
N VAL A 152 3.32 -3.90 12.32
CA VAL A 152 3.38 -5.25 11.76
C VAL A 152 3.79 -6.28 12.81
N THR A 153 4.79 -5.97 13.63
CA THR A 153 5.23 -6.84 14.73
C THR A 153 4.10 -7.05 15.74
N ALA A 154 3.41 -5.97 16.13
CA ALA A 154 2.27 -6.05 17.04
C ALA A 154 1.13 -6.92 16.48
N LYS A 155 0.82 -6.81 15.18
CA LYS A 155 -0.18 -7.66 14.52
C LYS A 155 0.20 -9.14 14.53
N GLN A 156 1.46 -9.44 14.19
CA GLN A 156 1.95 -10.81 14.18
C GLN A 156 1.94 -11.46 15.57
N LEU A 157 2.20 -10.69 16.62
CA LEU A 157 2.09 -11.17 18.01
C LEU A 157 0.62 -11.45 18.37
N ALA A 158 -0.29 -10.53 18.08
CA ALA A 158 -1.71 -10.70 18.34
C ALA A 158 -2.31 -11.93 17.61
N GLU A 159 -1.89 -12.17 16.36
CA GLU A 159 -2.30 -13.37 15.61
C GLU A 159 -1.78 -14.66 16.25
N LYS A 160 -0.52 -14.68 16.74
CA LYS A 160 0.05 -15.85 17.42
C LYS A 160 -0.67 -16.16 18.73
N ASP A 161 -1.00 -15.13 19.50
CA ASP A 161 -1.74 -15.29 20.77
C ASP A 161 -3.16 -15.80 20.54
N LEU A 162 -3.81 -15.38 19.45
CA LEU A 162 -5.13 -15.89 19.04
C LEU A 162 -5.07 -17.38 18.67
N ILE A 163 -4.02 -17.81 17.95
CA ILE A 163 -3.83 -19.21 17.56
C ILE A 163 -3.46 -20.08 18.78
N ALA A 164 -2.73 -19.53 19.74
CA ALA A 164 -2.34 -20.26 20.95
C ALA A 164 -3.48 -20.41 21.98
N SER A 165 -4.55 -19.64 21.84
CA SER A 165 -5.70 -19.63 22.77
C SER A 165 -6.97 -20.32 22.25
N GLY A 166 -6.98 -20.76 20.99
CA GLY A 166 -8.06 -21.53 20.35
C GLY A 166 -7.73 -23.01 20.20
#